data_AF-A0A3M1AXC6-F1
#
_entry.id   AF-A0A3M1AXC6-F1
#
_cell.length_a   1.000
_cell.length_b   1.000
_cell.length_c   1.000
_cell.angle_alpha   90.00
_cell.angle_beta   90.00
_cell.angle_gamma   90.00
#
_symmetry.space_group_name_H-M   'P 1'
#
loop_
_entity.id
_entity.type
_entity.pdbx_description
1 polymer ?
#
loop_
_entity_poly.entity_id
_entity_poly.type
_entity_poly.pdbx_seq_one_letter_code
_entity_poly.pdbx_strand_id
1 'polypeptide(L)'
;MKTLYLNLILYGFMIVIVALIGGAVPLIAKWQRKTIRLFISFGAGVLLGASFLHMIPEAADLIHDGIGLPLLFGFLSLYLFEKFIMVHACEAEDCNFHTVGLSALLGMSIHSFVTGVALGAGMLAPRLGLVVFLAVLLHKFPESFSLASILVHENYSRRKILGSVLVVALMVPLGAGLLILVLGKISSGVLGWLVAFSGGTFLHIAADDLLPEVHSASLNRKATLSIFLGGVLLMWVSHQFIA
;
A
#
# COMPACT_ATOMS: atom_id res chain seq x y z
N MET A 1 -29.91 -2.15 -2.08
CA MET A 1 -29.49 -1.25 -3.18
C MET A 1 -29.17 0.16 -2.69
N LYS A 2 -30.15 1.00 -2.28
CA LYS A 2 -29.86 2.40 -1.83
C LYS A 2 -28.84 2.50 -0.69
N THR A 3 -29.00 1.70 0.37
CA THR A 3 -28.06 1.66 1.51
C THR A 3 -26.65 1.22 1.11
N LEU A 4 -26.53 0.30 0.14
CA LEU A 4 -25.24 -0.20 -0.34
C LEU A 4 -24.45 0.92 -1.04
N TYR A 5 -25.11 1.70 -1.91
CA TYR A 5 -24.47 2.83 -2.60
C TYR A 5 -24.11 3.97 -1.64
N LEU A 6 -24.96 4.23 -0.65
CA LEU A 6 -24.66 5.20 0.40
C LEU A 6 -23.42 4.78 1.20
N ASN A 7 -23.33 3.51 1.58
CA ASN A 7 -22.16 2.98 2.27
C ASN A 7 -20.90 3.03 1.40
N LEU A 8 -21.00 2.77 0.09
CA LEU A 8 -19.86 2.87 -0.83
C LEU A 8 -19.29 4.29 -0.86
N ILE A 9 -20.17 5.29 -0.98
CA ILE A 9 -19.77 6.70 -1.00
C ILE A 9 -19.18 7.10 0.36
N LEU A 10 -19.82 6.72 1.46
CA LEU A 10 -19.37 7.06 2.80
C LEU A 10 -18.00 6.43 3.11
N TYR A 11 -17.85 5.12 2.87
CA TYR A 11 -16.61 4.40 3.12
C TYR A 11 -15.49 4.94 2.22
N GLY A 12 -15.76 5.12 0.93
CA GLY A 12 -14.82 5.70 -0.01
C GLY A 12 -14.35 7.10 0.42
N PHE A 13 -15.27 7.96 0.84
CA PHE A 13 -14.94 9.29 1.33
C PHE A 13 -14.06 9.26 2.58
N MET A 14 -14.42 8.43 3.59
CA MET A 14 -13.62 8.32 4.81
C MET A 14 -12.22 7.77 4.55
N ILE A 15 -12.08 6.78 3.66
CA ILE A 15 -10.78 6.21 3.27
C ILE A 15 -9.92 7.28 2.59
N VAL A 16 -10.49 8.08 1.69
CA VAL A 16 -9.77 9.19 1.03
C VAL A 16 -9.32 10.24 2.04
N ILE A 17 -10.18 10.63 2.98
CA ILE A 17 -9.82 11.59 4.03
C ILE A 17 -8.68 11.06 4.91
N VAL A 18 -8.77 9.82 5.39
CA VAL A 18 -7.72 9.21 6.21
C VAL A 18 -6.40 9.09 5.46
N ALA A 19 -6.45 8.74 4.17
CA ALA A 19 -5.27 8.70 3.31
C ALA A 19 -4.62 10.08 3.16
N LEU A 20 -5.40 11.11 2.88
CA LEU A 20 -4.91 12.48 2.76
C LEU A 20 -4.32 13.01 4.06
N ILE A 21 -4.93 12.68 5.21
CA ILE A 21 -4.38 13.02 6.52
C ILE A 21 -3.02 12.33 6.71
N GLY A 22 -2.92 11.02 6.47
CA GLY A 22 -1.66 10.28 6.57
C GLY A 22 -0.56 10.82 5.64
N GLY A 23 -0.92 11.11 4.38
CA GLY A 23 0.00 11.67 3.40
C GLY A 23 0.40 13.13 3.65
N ALA A 24 -0.39 13.89 4.42
CA ALA A 24 -0.05 15.26 4.79
C ALA A 24 0.99 15.33 5.93
N VAL A 25 1.08 14.31 6.79
CA VAL A 25 1.98 14.32 7.97
C VAL A 25 3.45 14.58 7.61
N PRO A 26 4.05 13.94 6.59
CA PRO A 26 5.43 14.27 6.19
C PRO A 26 5.60 15.69 5.63
N LEU A 27 4.52 16.39 5.30
CA LEU A 27 4.52 17.72 4.68
C LEU A 27 4.30 18.89 5.66
N ILE A 28 3.79 18.61 6.87
CA ILE A 28 3.39 19.65 7.84
C ILE A 28 4.58 20.50 8.31
N ALA A 29 5.77 19.92 8.33
CA ALA A 29 6.99 20.58 8.77
C ALA A 29 8.13 20.33 7.78
N LYS A 30 9.14 21.20 7.82
CA LYS A 30 10.41 20.96 7.12
C LYS A 30 11.26 20.03 7.98
N TRP A 31 11.04 18.74 7.82
CA TRP A 31 11.78 17.72 8.55
C TRP A 31 13.23 17.62 8.08
N GLN A 32 14.13 17.26 9.00
CA GLN A 32 15.51 16.95 8.63
C GLN A 32 15.55 15.66 7.80
N ARG A 33 16.51 15.52 6.87
CA ARG A 33 16.66 14.29 6.05
C ARG A 33 16.76 13.02 6.89
N LYS A 34 17.37 13.10 8.08
CA LYS A 34 17.43 11.96 9.02
C LYS A 34 16.04 11.51 9.48
N THR A 35 15.14 12.45 9.75
CA THR A 35 13.77 12.15 10.22
C THR A 35 12.93 11.54 9.11
N ILE A 36 13.04 12.04 7.87
CA ILE A 36 12.35 11.45 6.72
C ILE A 36 12.80 10.00 6.50
N ARG A 37 14.09 9.70 6.64
CA ARG A 37 14.59 8.32 6.55
C ARG A 37 14.11 7.42 7.69
N LEU A 38 13.86 7.96 8.88
CA LEU A 38 13.16 7.23 9.94
C LEU A 38 11.70 6.95 9.56
N PHE A 39 11.02 7.88 8.90
CA PHE A 39 9.67 7.64 8.38
C PHE A 39 9.65 6.57 7.28
N ILE A 40 10.67 6.54 6.42
CA ILE A 40 10.87 5.45 5.44
C ILE A 40 11.12 4.12 6.16
N SER A 41 11.92 4.10 7.23
CA SER A 41 12.15 2.89 8.03
C SER A 41 10.84 2.36 8.64
N PHE A 42 9.99 3.26 9.14
CA PHE A 42 8.64 2.90 9.59
C PHE A 42 7.82 2.30 8.43
N GLY A 43 7.83 2.96 7.27
CA GLY A 43 7.12 2.50 6.08
C GLY A 43 7.58 1.13 5.58
N ALA A 44 8.88 0.83 5.66
CA ALA A 44 9.43 -0.49 5.36
C ALA A 44 8.79 -1.56 6.27
N GLY A 45 8.66 -1.27 7.56
CA GLY A 45 7.99 -2.17 8.51
C GLY A 45 6.50 -2.33 8.23
N VAL A 46 5.82 -1.24 7.86
CA VAL A 46 4.40 -1.26 7.46
C VAL A 46 4.18 -2.11 6.22
N LEU A 47 4.94 -1.92 5.15
CA LEU A 47 4.74 -2.67 3.89
C LEU A 47 5.13 -4.14 4.04
N LEU A 48 6.23 -4.42 4.73
CA LEU A 48 6.64 -5.80 5.00
C LEU A 48 5.63 -6.50 5.90
N GLY A 49 5.16 -5.82 6.96
CA GLY A 49 4.12 -6.32 7.85
C GLY A 49 2.78 -6.55 7.13
N ALA A 50 2.36 -5.64 6.26
CA ALA A 50 1.15 -5.81 5.46
C ALA A 50 1.24 -7.04 4.54
N SER A 51 2.37 -7.23 3.86
CA SER A 51 2.58 -8.40 3.00
C SER A 51 2.52 -9.71 3.78
N PHE A 52 3.32 -9.85 4.86
CA PHE A 52 3.45 -11.11 5.60
C PHE A 52 2.31 -11.41 6.57
N LEU A 53 1.71 -10.39 7.19
CA LEU A 53 0.73 -10.57 8.28
C LEU A 53 -0.71 -10.39 7.84
N HIS A 54 -0.97 -9.79 6.68
CA HIS A 54 -2.33 -9.60 6.16
C HIS A 54 -2.52 -10.33 4.84
N MET A 55 -1.75 -9.97 3.82
CA MET A 55 -2.06 -10.35 2.43
C MET A 55 -1.72 -11.81 2.13
N ILE A 56 -0.56 -12.30 2.59
CA ILE A 56 -0.20 -13.71 2.42
C ILE A 56 -1.19 -14.63 3.16
N PRO A 57 -1.51 -14.39 4.46
CA PRO A 57 -2.52 -15.18 5.17
C PRO A 57 -3.91 -15.10 4.51
N GLU A 58 -4.38 -13.90 4.16
CA GLU A 58 -5.70 -13.72 3.53
C GLU A 58 -5.80 -14.45 2.19
N ALA A 59 -4.74 -14.40 1.38
CA ALA A 59 -4.70 -15.16 0.14
C ALA A 59 -4.68 -16.68 0.39
N ALA A 60 -3.97 -17.15 1.42
CA ALA A 60 -3.95 -18.56 1.78
C ALA A 60 -5.34 -19.06 2.19
N ASP A 61 -6.13 -18.26 2.90
CA ASP A 61 -7.52 -18.60 3.25
C ASP A 61 -8.44 -18.67 2.03
N LEU A 62 -8.11 -17.94 0.95
CA LEU A 62 -8.94 -17.85 -0.26
C LEU A 62 -8.62 -18.91 -1.34
N ILE A 63 -7.34 -19.25 -1.53
CA ILE A 63 -6.87 -20.21 -2.55
C ILE A 63 -6.27 -21.51 -2.00
N HIS A 64 -6.05 -21.60 -0.68
CA HIS A 64 -5.40 -22.71 0.03
C HIS A 64 -3.97 -23.00 -0.46
N ASP A 65 -3.86 -23.63 -1.63
CA ASP A 65 -2.60 -23.98 -2.27
C ASP A 65 -2.25 -23.02 -3.40
N GLY A 66 -0.95 -22.94 -3.71
CA GLY A 66 -0.49 -22.20 -4.88
C GLY A 66 -0.38 -20.68 -4.70
N ILE A 67 -0.35 -20.16 -3.46
CA ILE A 67 -0.10 -18.74 -3.16
C ILE A 67 1.25 -18.24 -3.71
N GLY A 68 2.22 -19.14 -3.86
CA GLY A 68 3.59 -18.78 -4.24
C GLY A 68 3.69 -18.19 -5.66
N LEU A 69 2.88 -18.70 -6.61
CA LEU A 69 2.89 -18.20 -7.99
C LEU A 69 2.37 -16.76 -8.12
N PRO A 70 1.16 -16.39 -7.63
CA PRO A 70 0.70 -15.01 -7.65
C PRO A 70 1.65 -14.09 -6.89
N LEU A 71 2.12 -14.51 -5.71
CA LEU A 71 3.07 -13.72 -4.91
C LEU A 71 4.36 -13.43 -5.67
N LEU A 72 4.97 -14.46 -6.25
CA LEU A 72 6.17 -14.33 -7.08
C LEU A 72 5.91 -13.45 -8.31
N PHE A 73 4.76 -13.64 -8.97
CA PHE A 73 4.40 -12.85 -10.14
C PHE A 73 4.22 -11.37 -9.78
N GLY A 74 3.64 -11.06 -8.62
CA GLY A 74 3.57 -9.72 -8.05
C GLY A 74 4.94 -9.09 -7.87
N PHE A 75 5.81 -9.79 -7.15
CA PHE A 75 7.19 -9.36 -6.90
C PHE A 75 7.95 -9.12 -8.21
N LEU A 76 7.98 -10.11 -9.10
CA LEU A 76 8.69 -10.03 -10.38
C LEU A 76 8.10 -8.98 -11.30
N SER A 77 6.78 -8.77 -11.31
CA SER A 77 6.17 -7.77 -12.17
C SER A 77 6.66 -6.36 -11.85
N LEU A 78 6.77 -6.01 -10.56
CA LEU A 78 7.25 -4.69 -10.15
C LEU A 78 8.77 -4.57 -10.33
N TYR A 79 9.51 -5.63 -9.99
CA TYR A 79 10.95 -5.71 -10.27
C TYR A 79 11.28 -5.50 -11.77
N LEU A 80 10.57 -6.19 -12.66
CA LEU A 80 10.77 -6.05 -14.11
C LEU A 80 10.34 -4.67 -14.60
N PHE A 81 9.27 -4.13 -14.05
CA PHE A 81 8.82 -2.77 -14.38
C PHE A 81 9.90 -1.73 -14.04
N GLU A 82 10.46 -1.79 -12.84
CA GLU A 82 11.57 -0.93 -12.45
C GLU A 82 12.79 -1.16 -13.35
N LYS A 83 13.21 -2.42 -13.52
CA LYS A 83 14.46 -2.75 -14.20
C LYS A 83 14.45 -2.45 -15.70
N PHE A 84 13.32 -2.64 -16.37
CA PHE A 84 13.23 -2.48 -17.83
C PHE A 84 12.53 -1.21 -18.25
N ILE A 85 11.45 -0.81 -17.58
CA ILE A 85 10.66 0.34 -18.03
C ILE A 85 11.24 1.63 -17.45
N MET A 86 11.61 1.65 -16.17
CA MET A 86 12.15 2.88 -15.56
C MET A 86 13.62 3.15 -15.91
N VAL A 87 14.41 2.11 -16.18
CA VAL A 87 15.83 2.27 -16.54
C VAL A 87 16.02 2.74 -18.00
N HIS A 88 15.22 2.25 -18.97
CA HIS A 88 15.38 2.64 -20.38
C HIS A 88 14.88 4.07 -20.69
N ALA A 89 14.10 4.68 -19.80
CA ALA A 89 13.73 6.09 -19.90
C ALA A 89 14.87 7.06 -19.52
N CYS A 90 16.01 6.55 -19.03
CA CYS A 90 17.07 7.33 -18.35
C CYS A 90 18.41 7.42 -19.11
N GLU A 91 18.53 6.95 -20.35
CA GLU A 91 19.78 7.14 -21.14
C GLU A 91 19.90 8.53 -21.80
N ALA A 92 18.86 9.36 -21.77
CA ALA A 92 18.93 10.74 -22.20
C ALA A 92 19.37 11.64 -21.03
N GLU A 93 20.54 12.25 -21.18
CA GLU A 93 21.21 13.12 -20.21
C GLU A 93 20.22 14.08 -19.49
N ASP A 94 20.33 14.15 -18.16
CA ASP A 94 19.66 15.10 -17.25
C ASP A 94 18.31 14.69 -16.59
N CYS A 95 18.18 13.42 -16.16
CA CYS A 95 16.98 12.97 -15.42
C CYS A 95 17.10 13.06 -13.89
N ASN A 96 16.40 14.03 -13.30
CA ASN A 96 16.00 14.05 -11.88
C ASN A 96 14.81 13.10 -11.63
N PHE A 97 14.93 11.81 -11.95
CA PHE A 97 13.85 10.85 -11.75
C PHE A 97 14.14 9.82 -10.66
N HIS A 98 13.08 9.58 -9.91
CA HIS A 98 13.01 9.02 -8.58
C HIS A 98 12.32 7.66 -8.68
N THR A 99 13.11 6.61 -8.93
CA THR A 99 12.60 5.27 -9.30
C THR A 99 11.73 4.66 -8.21
N VAL A 100 12.13 4.87 -6.95
CA VAL A 100 11.45 4.32 -5.77
C VAL A 100 10.08 4.95 -5.56
N GLY A 101 9.92 6.25 -5.84
CA GLY A 101 8.64 6.93 -5.72
C GLY A 101 7.61 6.46 -6.73
N LEU A 102 8.05 6.20 -7.96
CA LEU A 102 7.15 5.71 -9.00
C LEU A 102 6.79 4.23 -8.77
N SER A 103 7.72 3.41 -8.29
CA SER A 103 7.44 2.00 -7.97
C SER A 103 6.46 1.90 -6.82
N ALA A 104 6.70 2.68 -5.75
CA ALA A 104 5.81 2.82 -4.62
C ALA A 104 4.42 3.29 -5.06
N LEU A 105 4.32 4.31 -5.93
CA LEU A 105 3.04 4.79 -6.45
C LEU A 105 2.29 3.69 -7.20
N LEU A 106 2.96 2.93 -8.07
CA LEU A 106 2.34 1.87 -8.85
C LEU A 106 1.91 0.69 -7.96
N GLY A 107 2.82 0.16 -7.12
CA GLY A 107 2.52 -0.97 -6.25
C GLY A 107 1.42 -0.64 -5.22
N MET A 108 1.45 0.55 -4.61
CA MET A 108 0.39 1.00 -3.69
C MET A 108 -0.94 1.30 -4.41
N SER A 109 -0.91 1.75 -5.68
CA SER A 109 -2.13 1.89 -6.48
C SER A 109 -2.77 0.54 -6.77
N ILE A 110 -1.97 -0.45 -7.19
CA ILE A 110 -2.41 -1.83 -7.41
C ILE A 110 -3.00 -2.40 -6.11
N HIS A 111 -2.29 -2.25 -5.01
CA HIS A 111 -2.77 -2.70 -3.70
C HIS A 111 -4.09 -2.06 -3.31
N SER A 112 -4.16 -0.73 -3.37
CA SER A 112 -5.37 0.00 -3.03
C SER A 112 -6.56 -0.40 -3.90
N PHE A 113 -6.32 -0.70 -5.19
CA PHE A 113 -7.37 -1.20 -6.06
C PHE A 113 -7.87 -2.59 -5.64
N VAL A 114 -6.96 -3.52 -5.36
CA VAL A 114 -7.30 -4.88 -4.87
C VAL A 114 -8.03 -4.82 -3.53
N THR A 115 -7.57 -3.97 -2.60
CA THR A 115 -8.24 -3.67 -1.34
C THR A 115 -9.65 -3.12 -1.55
N GLY A 116 -9.84 -2.29 -2.58
CA GLY A 116 -11.15 -1.84 -3.04
C GLY A 116 -12.04 -3.00 -3.48
N VAL A 117 -11.52 -3.91 -4.31
CA VAL A 117 -12.26 -5.11 -4.75
C VAL A 117 -12.65 -5.97 -3.54
N ALA A 118 -11.74 -6.21 -2.59
CA ALA A 118 -12.02 -6.94 -1.36
C ALA A 118 -13.11 -6.25 -0.51
N LEU A 119 -13.04 -4.93 -0.33
CA LEU A 119 -14.07 -4.14 0.34
C LEU A 119 -15.42 -4.27 -0.36
N GLY A 120 -15.46 -4.18 -1.70
CA GLY A 120 -16.67 -4.38 -2.47
C GLY A 120 -17.29 -5.77 -2.23
N ALA A 121 -16.46 -6.82 -2.15
CA ALA A 121 -16.91 -8.18 -1.91
C ALA A 121 -17.49 -8.32 -0.50
N GLY A 122 -16.80 -7.75 0.50
CA GLY A 122 -17.27 -7.70 1.88
C GLY A 122 -18.59 -6.93 2.03
N MET A 123 -18.78 -5.85 1.28
CA MET A 123 -20.03 -5.06 1.31
C MET A 123 -21.22 -5.79 0.68
N LEU A 124 -20.99 -6.73 -0.24
CA LEU A 124 -22.01 -7.59 -0.81
C LEU A 124 -22.39 -8.75 0.14
N ALA A 125 -21.53 -9.06 1.12
CA ALA A 125 -21.78 -10.06 2.14
C ALA A 125 -22.38 -9.42 3.43
N PRO A 126 -23.48 -9.97 3.99
CA PRO A 126 -24.05 -9.46 5.23
C PRO A 126 -23.01 -9.47 6.37
N ARG A 127 -22.89 -8.36 7.11
CA ARG A 127 -22.03 -8.16 8.30
C ARG A 127 -20.51 -8.01 8.06
N LEU A 128 -19.98 -8.39 6.90
CA LEU A 128 -18.54 -8.30 6.62
C LEU A 128 -18.10 -6.92 6.15
N GLY A 129 -18.97 -6.16 5.46
CA GLY A 129 -18.59 -4.88 4.86
C GLY A 129 -18.04 -3.84 5.86
N LEU A 130 -18.60 -3.76 7.08
CA LEU A 130 -18.10 -2.84 8.11
C LEU A 130 -16.75 -3.29 8.66
N VAL A 131 -16.55 -4.60 8.87
CA VAL A 131 -15.30 -5.16 9.39
C VAL A 131 -14.17 -4.91 8.40
N VAL A 132 -14.40 -5.24 7.11
CA VAL A 132 -13.42 -4.98 6.05
C VAL A 132 -13.17 -3.48 5.89
N PHE A 133 -14.19 -2.64 5.99
CA PHE A 133 -14.00 -1.18 5.96
C PHE A 133 -13.09 -0.67 7.09
N LEU A 134 -13.33 -1.10 8.32
CA LEU A 134 -12.51 -0.71 9.47
C LEU A 134 -11.07 -1.24 9.33
N ALA A 135 -10.91 -2.46 8.82
CA ALA A 135 -9.63 -3.04 8.47
C ALA A 135 -8.84 -2.15 7.50
N VAL A 136 -9.49 -1.72 6.42
CA VAL A 136 -8.91 -0.82 5.42
C VAL A 136 -8.53 0.51 6.04
N LEU A 137 -9.39 1.12 6.86
CA LEU A 137 -9.07 2.40 7.51
C LEU A 137 -7.82 2.33 8.39
N LEU A 138 -7.64 1.24 9.14
CA LEU A 138 -6.51 1.10 10.07
C LEU A 138 -5.15 1.13 9.36
N HIS A 139 -5.02 0.48 8.22
CA HIS A 139 -3.75 0.46 7.48
C HIS A 139 -3.67 1.54 6.38
N LYS A 140 -4.75 2.29 6.11
CA LYS A 140 -4.71 3.35 5.08
C LYS A 140 -3.86 4.56 5.45
N PHE A 141 -3.90 4.96 6.73
CA PHE A 141 -3.07 6.05 7.22
C PHE A 141 -1.58 5.69 7.13
N PRO A 142 -1.11 4.54 7.67
CA PRO A 142 0.29 4.12 7.55
C PRO A 142 0.77 3.95 6.11
N GLU A 143 -0.05 3.39 5.22
CA GLU A 143 0.26 3.26 3.80
C GLU A 143 0.51 4.63 3.16
N SER A 144 -0.43 5.58 3.35
CA SER A 144 -0.35 6.91 2.74
C SER A 144 0.79 7.75 3.31
N PHE A 145 1.07 7.59 4.61
CA PHE A 145 2.23 8.16 5.27
C PHE A 145 3.55 7.64 4.67
N SER A 146 3.62 6.34 4.37
CA SER A 146 4.80 5.69 3.79
C SER A 146 5.07 6.22 2.38
N LEU A 147 4.03 6.26 1.53
CA LEU A 147 4.13 6.85 0.18
C LEU A 147 4.63 8.30 0.23
N ALA A 148 4.01 9.13 1.07
CA ALA A 148 4.40 10.52 1.18
C ALA A 148 5.83 10.69 1.69
N SER A 149 6.28 9.84 2.61
CA SER A 149 7.65 9.86 3.13
C SER A 149 8.69 9.53 2.06
N ILE A 150 8.41 8.53 1.21
CA ILE A 150 9.23 8.19 0.04
C ILE A 150 9.32 9.39 -0.91
N LEU A 151 8.16 9.95 -1.31
CA LEU A 151 8.14 11.05 -2.27
C LEU A 151 8.77 12.35 -1.71
N VAL A 152 8.67 12.59 -0.40
CA VAL A 152 9.41 13.69 0.26
C VAL A 152 10.91 13.45 0.21
N HIS A 153 11.37 12.22 0.49
CA HIS A 153 12.79 11.87 0.45
C HIS A 153 13.39 12.10 -0.94
N GLU A 154 12.57 11.83 -1.95
CA GLU A 154 12.83 12.06 -3.36
C GLU A 154 12.49 13.48 -3.82
N ASN A 155 12.34 14.46 -2.93
CA ASN A 155 12.20 15.88 -3.29
C ASN A 155 11.03 16.19 -4.27
N TYR A 156 9.98 15.37 -4.32
CA TYR A 156 8.78 15.71 -5.08
C TYR A 156 8.12 16.98 -4.52
N SER A 157 7.50 17.77 -5.39
CA SER A 157 6.77 18.95 -4.95
C SER A 157 5.52 18.56 -4.14
N ARG A 158 5.14 19.38 -3.15
CA ARG A 158 3.96 19.13 -2.29
C ARG A 158 2.69 18.78 -3.07
N ARG A 159 2.48 19.43 -4.23
CA ARG A 159 1.33 19.16 -5.12
C ARG A 159 1.40 17.76 -5.73
N LYS A 160 2.58 17.33 -6.18
CA LYS A 160 2.77 15.98 -6.72
C LYS A 160 2.54 14.94 -5.63
N ILE A 161 3.06 15.17 -4.41
CA ILE A 161 2.92 14.23 -3.28
C ILE A 161 1.44 14.04 -2.92
N LEU A 162 0.70 15.14 -2.68
CA LEU A 162 -0.72 15.06 -2.36
C LEU A 162 -1.55 14.51 -3.53
N GLY A 163 -1.18 14.82 -4.77
CA GLY A 163 -1.79 14.24 -5.96
C GLY A 163 -1.60 12.72 -6.04
N SER A 164 -0.39 12.22 -5.78
CA SER A 164 -0.08 10.79 -5.73
C SER A 164 -0.84 10.07 -4.62
N VAL A 165 -0.90 10.65 -3.41
CA VAL A 165 -1.71 10.11 -2.30
C VAL A 165 -3.19 10.06 -2.69
N LEU A 166 -3.71 11.11 -3.32
CA LEU A 166 -5.10 11.14 -3.79
C LEU A 166 -5.37 10.05 -4.84
N VAL A 167 -4.46 9.86 -5.81
CA VAL A 167 -4.59 8.79 -6.81
C VAL A 167 -4.68 7.43 -6.14
N VAL A 168 -3.74 7.09 -5.25
CA VAL A 168 -3.74 5.82 -4.50
C VAL A 168 -4.99 5.67 -3.65
N ALA A 169 -5.43 6.74 -2.99
CA ALA A 169 -6.62 6.71 -2.15
C ALA A 169 -7.90 6.46 -2.96
N LEU A 170 -8.01 7.01 -4.16
CA LEU A 170 -9.17 6.82 -5.04
C LEU A 170 -9.24 5.41 -5.63
N MET A 171 -8.13 4.66 -5.68
CA MET A 171 -8.16 3.27 -6.17
C MET A 171 -9.06 2.36 -5.33
N VAL A 172 -9.23 2.64 -4.02
CA VAL A 172 -10.11 1.85 -3.15
C VAL A 172 -11.59 1.98 -3.53
N PRO A 173 -12.20 3.19 -3.56
CA PRO A 173 -13.58 3.32 -4.03
C PRO A 173 -13.76 2.93 -5.49
N LEU A 174 -12.73 3.08 -6.35
CA LEU A 174 -12.78 2.60 -7.73
C LEU A 174 -12.88 1.07 -7.80
N GLY A 175 -12.04 0.34 -7.05
CA GLY A 175 -12.09 -1.13 -6.99
C GLY A 175 -13.41 -1.64 -6.40
N ALA A 176 -13.87 -1.04 -5.31
CA ALA A 176 -15.14 -1.39 -4.66
C ALA A 176 -16.33 -1.12 -5.58
N GLY A 177 -16.33 0.04 -6.26
CA GLY A 177 -17.34 0.44 -7.23
C GLY A 177 -17.36 -0.49 -8.44
N LEU A 178 -16.20 -0.86 -8.99
CA LEU A 178 -16.12 -1.80 -10.11
C LEU A 178 -16.78 -3.14 -9.75
N LEU A 179 -16.44 -3.70 -8.58
CA LEU A 179 -17.02 -4.98 -8.18
C LEU A 179 -18.53 -4.86 -7.95
N ILE A 180 -19.00 -3.83 -7.23
CA ILE A 180 -20.43 -3.68 -6.88
C ILE A 180 -21.29 -3.34 -8.11
N LEU A 181 -20.80 -2.49 -9.01
CA LEU A 181 -21.60 -1.95 -10.12
C LEU A 181 -21.51 -2.78 -11.40
N VAL A 182 -20.38 -3.43 -11.65
CA VAL A 182 -20.11 -4.08 -12.94
C VAL A 182 -20.07 -5.60 -12.80
N LEU A 183 -19.31 -6.12 -11.83
CA LEU A 183 -19.05 -7.56 -11.74
C LEU A 183 -20.10 -8.30 -10.90
N GLY A 184 -20.61 -7.68 -9.84
CA GLY A 184 -21.62 -8.22 -8.90
C GLY A 184 -21.15 -9.39 -8.03
N LYS A 185 -20.12 -10.13 -8.43
CA LYS A 185 -19.47 -11.20 -7.67
C LYS A 185 -18.05 -11.42 -8.16
N ILE A 186 -17.21 -11.97 -7.29
CA ILE A 186 -15.86 -12.45 -7.61
C ILE A 186 -15.67 -13.80 -6.93
N SER A 187 -14.99 -14.75 -7.58
CA SER A 187 -14.65 -16.01 -6.92
C SER A 187 -13.56 -15.79 -5.89
N SER A 188 -13.58 -16.58 -4.81
CA SER A 188 -12.51 -16.58 -3.81
C SER A 188 -11.15 -16.82 -4.47
N GLY A 189 -11.10 -17.71 -5.45
CA GLY A 189 -9.88 -18.01 -6.20
C GLY A 189 -9.26 -16.79 -6.89
N VAL A 190 -10.07 -15.97 -7.58
CA VAL A 190 -9.58 -14.77 -8.25
C VAL A 190 -9.19 -13.70 -7.22
N LEU A 191 -9.99 -13.51 -6.17
CA LEU A 191 -9.66 -12.56 -5.11
C LEU A 191 -8.35 -12.93 -4.41
N GLY A 192 -8.15 -14.21 -4.07
CA GLY A 192 -6.93 -14.71 -3.46
C GLY A 192 -5.70 -14.52 -4.36
N TRP A 193 -5.84 -14.75 -5.67
CA TRP A 193 -4.79 -14.45 -6.64
C TRP A 193 -4.43 -12.96 -6.66
N LEU A 194 -5.42 -12.07 -6.68
CA LEU A 194 -5.19 -10.62 -6.67
C LEU A 194 -4.53 -10.15 -5.37
N VAL A 195 -4.97 -10.67 -4.21
CA VAL A 195 -4.40 -10.34 -2.90
C VAL A 195 -2.95 -10.83 -2.79
N ALA A 196 -2.66 -12.08 -3.19
CA ALA A 196 -1.30 -12.61 -3.19
C ALA A 196 -0.40 -11.83 -4.17
N PHE A 197 -0.88 -11.53 -5.38
CA PHE A 197 -0.15 -10.69 -6.34
C PHE A 197 0.20 -9.33 -5.75
N SER A 198 -0.77 -8.67 -5.13
CA SER A 198 -0.56 -7.41 -4.43
C SER A 198 0.44 -7.55 -3.27
N GLY A 199 0.44 -8.68 -2.55
CA GLY A 199 1.39 -8.96 -1.48
C GLY A 199 2.83 -9.04 -1.99
N GLY A 200 3.00 -9.53 -3.23
CA GLY A 200 4.27 -9.61 -3.92
C GLY A 200 4.83 -8.25 -4.30
N THR A 201 3.98 -7.33 -4.77
CA THR A 201 4.41 -5.96 -5.09
C THR A 201 4.87 -5.22 -3.83
N PHE A 202 4.18 -5.40 -2.70
CA PHE A 202 4.60 -4.85 -1.41
C PHE A 202 5.89 -5.46 -0.89
N LEU A 203 6.09 -6.77 -1.09
CA LEU A 203 7.34 -7.43 -0.73
C LEU A 203 8.52 -6.86 -1.54
N HIS A 204 8.32 -6.59 -2.83
CA HIS A 204 9.33 -5.95 -3.68
C HIS A 204 9.70 -4.56 -3.18
N ILE A 205 8.72 -3.67 -2.99
CA ILE A 205 8.96 -2.30 -2.47
C ILE A 205 9.64 -2.37 -1.10
N ALA A 206 9.12 -3.21 -0.19
CA ALA A 206 9.68 -3.30 1.15
C ALA A 206 11.14 -3.78 1.13
N ALA A 207 11.44 -4.82 0.35
CA ALA A 207 12.75 -5.49 0.35
C ALA A 207 13.82 -4.75 -0.45
N ASP A 208 13.49 -4.31 -1.68
CA ASP A 208 14.46 -3.72 -2.62
C ASP A 208 14.59 -2.21 -2.42
N ASP A 209 13.49 -1.50 -2.14
CA ASP A 209 13.50 -0.05 -2.07
C ASP A 209 13.70 0.50 -0.65
N LEU A 210 13.00 -0.05 0.35
CA LEU A 210 12.93 0.58 1.68
C LEU A 210 13.84 -0.06 2.74
N LEU A 211 14.03 -1.39 2.70
CA LEU A 211 14.91 -2.09 3.64
C LEU A 211 16.39 -1.63 3.60
N PRO A 212 16.96 -1.23 2.44
CA PRO A 212 18.29 -0.64 2.40
C PRO A 212 18.44 0.61 3.27
N GLU A 213 17.38 1.40 3.43
CA GLU A 213 17.41 2.60 4.28
C GLU A 213 17.46 2.25 5.77
N VAL A 214 16.84 1.14 6.18
CA VAL A 214 16.93 0.62 7.56
C VAL A 214 18.37 0.22 7.91
N HIS A 215 19.11 -0.28 6.93
CA HIS A 215 20.49 -0.72 7.04
C HIS A 215 21.53 0.38 6.78
N SER A 216 21.10 1.62 6.49
CA SER A 216 22.04 2.67 6.11
C SER A 216 22.96 3.05 7.27
N ALA A 217 24.27 2.99 7.04
CA ALA A 217 25.29 3.30 8.06
C ALA A 217 25.28 4.77 8.52
N SER A 218 24.52 5.62 7.83
CA SER A 218 24.39 7.05 8.10
C SER A 218 23.44 7.39 9.26
N LEU A 219 22.69 6.41 9.77
CA LEU A 219 21.73 6.57 10.85
C LEU A 219 22.06 5.70 12.05
N ASN A 220 21.48 6.04 13.21
CA ASN A 220 21.57 5.20 14.38
C ASN A 220 20.78 3.91 14.14
N ARG A 221 21.51 2.80 13.98
CA ARG A 221 20.96 1.46 13.70
C ARG A 221 19.90 1.01 14.71
N LYS A 222 20.04 1.38 15.99
CA LYS A 222 19.02 1.05 17.00
C LYS A 222 17.73 1.83 16.74
N ALA A 223 17.84 3.10 16.37
CA ALA A 223 16.67 3.93 16.09
C ALA A 223 15.94 3.48 14.82
N THR A 224 16.65 3.21 13.73
CA THR A 224 16.04 2.71 12.48
C THR A 224 15.36 1.36 12.70
N LEU A 225 16.01 0.42 13.39
CA LEU A 225 15.44 -0.88 13.70
C LEU A 225 14.21 -0.77 14.62
N SER A 226 14.26 0.04 15.68
CA SER A 226 13.11 0.22 16.58
C SER A 226 11.89 0.80 15.84
N ILE A 227 12.11 1.75 14.93
CA ILE A 227 11.02 2.36 14.17
C ILE A 227 10.47 1.41 13.10
N PHE A 228 11.35 0.65 12.43
CA PHE A 228 10.94 -0.44 11.53
C PHE A 228 10.08 -1.48 12.26
N LEU A 229 10.54 -1.96 13.43
CA LEU A 229 9.78 -2.90 14.26
C LEU A 229 8.46 -2.28 14.75
N GLY A 230 8.43 -0.96 14.99
CA GLY A 230 7.19 -0.24 15.29
C GLY A 230 6.18 -0.30 14.15
N GLY A 231 6.63 -0.19 12.88
CA GLY A 231 5.79 -0.39 11.70
C GLY A 231 5.25 -1.82 11.59
N VAL A 232 6.11 -2.82 11.80
CA VAL A 232 5.70 -4.24 11.81
C VAL A 232 4.69 -4.51 12.94
N LEU A 233 4.96 -4.00 14.14
CA LEU A 233 4.08 -4.15 15.30
C LEU A 233 2.71 -3.51 15.04
N LEU A 234 2.67 -2.34 14.40
CA LEU A 234 1.42 -1.70 14.03
C LEU A 234 0.58 -2.59 13.11
N MET A 235 1.21 -3.22 12.11
CA MET A 235 0.52 -4.16 11.22
C MET A 235 0.09 -5.44 11.94
N TRP A 236 0.91 -5.95 12.86
CA TRP A 236 0.52 -7.10 13.67
C TRP A 236 -0.70 -6.79 14.55
N VAL A 237 -0.68 -5.65 15.24
CA VAL A 237 -1.80 -5.19 16.08
C VAL A 237 -3.05 -4.95 15.25
N SER A 238 -2.93 -4.33 14.07
CA SER A 238 -4.10 -4.10 13.21
C SER A 238 -4.76 -5.42 12.81
N HIS A 239 -3.98 -6.47 12.52
CA HIS A 239 -4.51 -7.80 12.20
C HIS A 239 -5.38 -8.38 13.33
N GLN A 240 -4.98 -8.21 14.60
CA GLN A 240 -5.71 -8.74 15.77
C GLN A 240 -7.08 -8.08 15.98
N PHE A 241 -7.29 -6.86 15.49
CA PHE A 241 -8.57 -6.17 15.62
C PHE A 241 -9.57 -6.55 14.50
N ILE A 242 -9.10 -7.27 13.48
CA ILE A 242 -9.85 -7.56 12.25
C ILE A 242 -10.16 -9.07 12.14
N ALA A 243 -9.29 -9.92 12.67
CA ALA A 243 -9.41 -11.38 12.68
C ALA A 243 -10.48 -11.89 13.66
#